data_AF-A0A0F9N6M8-F1
#
_entry.id   AF-A0A0F9N6M8-F1
#
_cell.length_a   1.000
_cell.length_b   1.000
_cell.length_c   1.000
_cell.angle_alpha   90.00
_cell.angle_beta   90.00
_cell.angle_gamma   90.00
#
_symmetry.space_group_name_H-M   'P 1'
#
loop_
_entity.id
_entity.type
_entity.pdbx_description
1 polymer ?
#
loop_
_entity_poly.entity_id
_entity_poly.type
_entity_poly.pdbx_seq_one_letter_code
_entity_poly.pdbx_strand_id
1 'polypeptide(L)'
;MSKLNKLVGEGKEVKIGEVTLDIRPLTVSSLPLLMQIGDKENKEGQAEAMKEVISRTLKDSVPDATDEEIDKISFEYIVPLMEAIMEVNNMEMDEDKKALIEKMKRKNGRHDETDGAKAGKR
;
A
#
# COMPACT_ATOMS: atom_id res chain seq x y z
N MET A 1 23.77 -21.78 -10.53
CA MET A 1 23.22 -20.54 -9.95
C MET A 1 23.67 -19.37 -10.82
N SER A 2 22.73 -18.65 -11.43
CA SER A 2 23.06 -17.51 -12.32
C SER A 2 23.58 -16.31 -11.51
N LYS A 3 24.52 -15.55 -12.07
CA LYS A 3 25.03 -14.30 -11.45
C LYS A 3 23.91 -13.29 -11.17
N LEU A 4 22.81 -13.37 -11.92
CA LEU A 4 21.64 -12.52 -11.79
C LEU A 4 20.78 -12.84 -10.55
N ASN A 5 20.89 -14.04 -9.97
CA ASN A 5 20.16 -14.37 -8.73
C ASN A 5 20.57 -13.49 -7.55
N LYS A 6 21.77 -12.89 -7.59
CA LYS A 6 22.23 -11.93 -6.58
C LYS A 6 21.58 -10.54 -6.70
N LEU A 7 20.91 -10.27 -7.83
CA LEU A 7 20.23 -9.00 -8.10
C LEU A 7 18.72 -9.12 -7.88
N VAL A 8 18.21 -10.33 -7.65
CA VAL A 8 16.83 -10.54 -7.20
C VAL A 8 16.80 -10.09 -5.74
N GLY A 9 16.17 -8.96 -5.47
CA GLY A 9 16.07 -8.44 -4.11
C GLY A 9 15.25 -9.39 -3.22
N GLU A 10 15.58 -9.42 -1.94
CA GLU A 10 14.90 -10.26 -0.96
C GLU A 10 13.52 -9.65 -0.65
N GLY A 11 12.49 -10.50 -0.64
CA GLY A 11 11.15 -10.11 -0.17
C GLY A 11 11.15 -9.85 1.32
N LYS A 12 10.15 -9.09 1.79
CA LYS A 12 9.92 -8.81 3.20
C LYS A 12 8.56 -9.34 3.61
N GLU A 13 8.56 -10.15 4.66
CA GLU A 13 7.34 -10.60 5.29
C GLU A 13 6.75 -9.46 6.15
N VAL A 14 5.51 -9.08 5.88
CA VAL A 14 4.81 -7.99 6.56
C VAL A 14 3.45 -8.46 7.03
N LYS A 15 3.16 -8.21 8.30
CA LYS A 15 1.85 -8.50 8.90
C LYS A 15 0.92 -7.29 8.75
N ILE A 16 -0.19 -7.48 8.07
CA ILE A 16 -1.22 -6.45 7.85
C ILE A 16 -2.54 -6.99 8.38
N GLY A 17 -2.99 -6.46 9.52
CA GLY A 17 -4.12 -7.03 10.26
C GLY A 17 -3.81 -8.44 10.75
N GLU A 18 -4.63 -9.41 10.33
CA GLU A 18 -4.48 -10.84 10.68
C GLU A 18 -3.71 -11.65 9.62
N VAL A 19 -3.40 -11.05 8.46
CA VAL A 19 -2.76 -11.73 7.33
C VAL A 19 -1.27 -11.38 7.27
N THR A 20 -0.45 -12.38 6.96
CA THR A 20 0.99 -12.23 6.70
C THR A 20 1.22 -12.27 5.19
N LEU A 21 1.89 -11.26 4.64
CA LEU A 21 2.16 -11.11 3.21
C LEU A 21 3.67 -11.10 2.94
N ASP A 22 4.12 -11.82 1.92
CA ASP A 22 5.50 -11.76 1.40
C ASP A 22 5.61 -10.71 0.28
N ILE A 23 6.03 -9.50 0.64
CA ILE A 23 6.14 -8.39 -0.30
C ILE A 23 7.50 -8.47 -1.01
N ARG A 24 7.46 -8.73 -2.30
CA ARG A 24 8.66 -8.79 -3.15
C ARG A 24 9.00 -7.44 -3.77
N PRO A 25 10.30 -7.17 -4.03
CA PRO A 25 10.70 -5.98 -4.77
C PRO A 25 10.15 -5.99 -6.18
N LEU A 26 9.83 -4.80 -6.69
CA LEU A 26 9.39 -4.60 -8.05
C LEU A 26 10.53 -4.93 -9.02
N THR A 27 10.18 -5.65 -10.07
CA THR A 27 11.10 -6.06 -11.12
C THR A 27 11.22 -5.02 -12.22
N VAL A 28 12.16 -5.22 -13.15
CA VAL A 28 12.35 -4.35 -14.33
C VAL A 28 11.07 -4.17 -15.15
N SER A 29 10.17 -5.16 -15.15
CA SER A 29 8.84 -5.06 -15.80
C SER A 29 7.92 -4.00 -15.19
N SER A 30 8.19 -3.55 -13.97
CA SER A 30 7.40 -2.55 -13.25
C SER A 30 7.97 -1.13 -13.38
N LEU A 31 9.06 -0.94 -14.13
CA LEU A 31 9.65 0.39 -14.39
C LEU A 31 8.65 1.42 -14.92
N PRO A 32 7.74 1.09 -15.88
CA PRO A 32 6.75 2.07 -16.35
C PRO A 32 5.85 2.59 -15.23
N LEU A 33 5.42 1.71 -14.33
CA LEU A 33 4.57 2.06 -13.18
C LEU A 33 5.35 2.94 -12.19
N LEU A 34 6.61 2.63 -11.94
CA LEU A 34 7.48 3.43 -11.08
C LEU A 34 7.68 4.86 -11.62
N MET A 35 7.86 5.01 -12.94
CA MET A 35 7.97 6.33 -13.57
C MET A 35 6.67 7.12 -13.43
N GLN A 36 5.51 6.47 -13.61
CA GLN A 36 4.20 7.12 -13.41
C GLN A 36 3.96 7.53 -11.96
N ILE A 37 4.37 6.72 -10.98
CA ILE A 37 4.27 7.06 -9.54
C ILE A 37 5.13 8.28 -9.17
N GLY A 38 6.22 8.51 -9.91
CA GLY A 38 7.10 9.67 -9.73
C GLY A 38 6.65 10.94 -10.46
N ASP A 39 5.70 10.85 -11.39
CA ASP A 39 5.26 11.97 -12.23
C ASP A 39 4.35 12.93 -11.44
N LYS A 40 4.93 13.99 -10.86
CA LYS A 40 4.23 14.96 -10.01
C LYS A 40 3.14 15.75 -10.73
N GLU A 41 3.16 15.79 -12.07
CA GLU A 41 2.18 16.54 -12.86
C GLU A 41 0.91 15.72 -13.13
N ASN A 42 1.00 14.38 -13.08
CA ASN A 42 -0.10 13.48 -13.37
C ASN A 42 -0.60 12.72 -12.11
N LYS A 43 -1.36 13.42 -11.26
CA LYS A 43 -1.93 12.82 -10.03
C LYS A 43 -2.87 11.64 -10.30
N GLU A 44 -3.59 11.63 -11.41
CA GLU A 44 -4.51 10.56 -11.79
C GLU A 44 -3.73 9.31 -12.23
N GLY A 45 -2.73 9.49 -13.10
CA GLY A 45 -1.82 8.42 -13.50
C GLY A 45 -0.98 7.87 -12.34
N GLN A 46 -0.61 8.71 -11.37
CA GLN A 46 0.01 8.24 -10.13
C GLN A 46 -0.90 7.29 -9.37
N ALA A 47 -2.17 7.65 -9.19
CA ALA A 47 -3.14 6.84 -8.45
C ALA A 47 -3.43 5.50 -9.15
N GLU A 48 -3.57 5.51 -10.47
CA GLU A 48 -3.74 4.30 -11.27
C GLU A 48 -2.51 3.38 -11.19
N ALA A 49 -1.30 3.94 -11.34
CA ALA A 49 -0.07 3.17 -11.22
C ALA A 49 0.11 2.60 -9.80
N MET A 50 -0.30 3.34 -8.77
CA MET A 50 -0.32 2.86 -7.38
C MET A 50 -1.26 1.67 -7.21
N LYS A 51 -2.50 1.78 -7.74
CA LYS A 51 -3.49 0.71 -7.70
C LYS A 51 -2.96 -0.55 -8.37
N GLU A 52 -2.34 -0.40 -9.54
CA GLU A 52 -1.76 -1.51 -10.30
C GLU A 52 -0.62 -2.19 -9.53
N VAL A 53 0.28 -1.41 -8.91
CA VAL A 53 1.36 -1.95 -8.07
C VAL A 53 0.82 -2.74 -6.88
N ILE A 54 -0.20 -2.20 -6.19
CA ILE A 54 -0.85 -2.87 -5.06
C ILE A 54 -1.50 -4.18 -5.51
N SER A 55 -2.26 -4.16 -6.60
CA SER A 55 -2.93 -5.37 -7.12
C SER A 55 -1.93 -6.45 -7.51
N ARG A 56 -0.86 -6.10 -8.22
CA ARG A 56 0.21 -7.05 -8.56
C ARG A 56 0.90 -7.63 -7.33
N THR A 57 1.24 -6.78 -6.36
CA THR A 57 1.89 -7.23 -5.13
C THR A 57 1.00 -8.21 -4.37
N LEU A 58 -0.30 -7.95 -4.28
CA LEU A 58 -1.25 -8.82 -3.62
C LEU A 58 -1.43 -10.15 -4.34
N LYS A 59 -1.50 -10.14 -5.68
CA LYS A 59 -1.56 -11.37 -6.49
C LYS A 59 -0.27 -12.21 -6.38
N ASP A 60 0.88 -11.56 -6.32
CA ASP A 60 2.16 -12.24 -6.16
C ASP A 60 2.30 -12.86 -4.75
N SER A 61 1.74 -12.20 -3.74
CA SER A 61 1.76 -12.65 -2.33
C SER A 61 0.70 -13.71 -2.04
N VAL A 62 -0.49 -13.56 -2.65
CA VAL A 62 -1.67 -14.39 -2.46
C VAL A 62 -2.23 -14.75 -3.84
N PRO A 63 -1.72 -15.83 -4.48
CA PRO A 63 -2.09 -16.20 -5.85
C PRO A 63 -3.56 -16.58 -6.02
N ASP A 64 -4.23 -16.93 -4.92
CA ASP A 64 -5.65 -17.27 -4.89
C ASP A 64 -6.56 -16.02 -4.80
N ALA A 65 -5.98 -14.83 -4.60
CA ALA A 65 -6.75 -13.59 -4.47
C ALA A 65 -7.38 -13.18 -5.81
N THR A 66 -8.69 -12.93 -5.79
CA THR A 66 -9.42 -12.43 -6.96
C THR A 66 -9.35 -10.90 -7.05
N ASP A 67 -9.51 -10.38 -8.27
CA ASP A 67 -9.58 -8.92 -8.48
C ASP A 67 -10.71 -8.27 -7.67
N GLU A 68 -11.83 -8.97 -7.51
CA GLU A 68 -12.97 -8.49 -6.72
C GLU A 68 -12.66 -8.39 -5.22
N GLU A 69 -11.83 -9.29 -4.69
CA GLU A 69 -11.40 -9.23 -3.28
C GLU A 69 -10.41 -8.10 -3.06
N ILE A 70 -9.47 -7.91 -3.98
CA ILE A 70 -8.48 -6.82 -3.94
C ILE A 70 -9.17 -5.45 -3.96
N ASP A 71 -10.15 -5.27 -4.84
CA ASP A 71 -10.90 -4.00 -4.96
C ASP A 71 -11.79 -3.71 -3.73
N LYS A 72 -12.07 -4.72 -2.89
CA LYS A 72 -12.86 -4.57 -1.64
C LYS A 72 -11.98 -4.33 -0.40
N ILE A 73 -10.66 -4.32 -0.53
CA ILE A 73 -9.76 -4.08 0.60
C ILE A 73 -9.99 -2.68 1.16
N SER A 74 -10.23 -2.60 2.46
CA SER A 74 -10.38 -1.34 3.18
C SER A 74 -9.10 -0.50 3.09
N PHE A 75 -9.28 0.82 2.93
CA PHE A 75 -8.17 1.78 2.89
C PHE A 75 -7.25 1.68 4.12
N GLU A 76 -7.74 1.21 5.26
CA GLU A 76 -6.93 1.02 6.48
C GLU A 76 -5.79 0.01 6.30
N TYR A 77 -5.98 -0.99 5.43
CA TYR A 77 -4.97 -2.01 5.12
C TYR A 77 -4.14 -1.64 3.89
N ILE A 78 -4.71 -0.82 2.99
CA ILE A 78 -3.98 -0.31 1.82
C ILE A 78 -2.80 0.57 2.25
N VAL A 79 -2.99 1.44 3.24
CA VAL A 79 -1.94 2.34 3.72
C VAL A 79 -0.69 1.60 4.22
N PRO A 80 -0.76 0.68 5.20
CA PRO A 80 0.43 -0.07 5.65
C PRO A 80 1.02 -0.96 4.56
N LEU A 81 0.20 -1.50 3.65
CA LEU A 81 0.68 -2.26 2.49
C LEU A 81 1.54 -1.38 1.58
N MET A 82 1.06 -0.17 1.31
CA MET A 82 1.74 0.81 0.50
C MET A 82 3.06 1.27 1.13
N GLU A 83 3.08 1.49 2.45
CA GLU A 83 4.30 1.80 3.20
C GLU A 83 5.33 0.67 3.07
N ALA A 84 4.90 -0.57 3.22
CA ALA A 84 5.75 -1.74 3.08
C ALA A 84 6.30 -1.94 1.66
N ILE A 85 5.46 -1.74 0.63
CA ILE A 85 5.89 -1.78 -0.77
C ILE A 85 6.97 -0.73 -1.02
N MET A 86 6.78 0.51 -0.56
CA MET A 86 7.79 1.57 -0.72
C MET A 86 9.10 1.24 -0.01
N GLU A 87 9.02 0.68 1.21
CA GLU A 87 10.18 0.29 1.99
C GLU A 87 11.00 -0.79 1.27
N VAL A 88 10.34 -1.86 0.79
CA VAL A 88 11.01 -2.95 0.06
C VAL A 88 11.66 -2.45 -1.24
N ASN A 89 11.06 -1.45 -1.87
CA ASN A 89 11.58 -0.86 -3.11
C ASN A 89 12.55 0.31 -2.88
N ASN A 90 12.89 0.64 -1.63
CA ASN A 90 13.71 1.80 -1.25
C ASN A 90 13.22 3.11 -1.91
N MET A 91 11.90 3.26 -2.06
CA MET A 91 11.31 4.48 -2.58
C MET A 91 11.13 5.48 -1.44
N GLU A 92 11.75 6.65 -1.54
CA GLU A 92 11.53 7.71 -0.56
C GLU A 92 10.09 8.24 -0.66
N MET A 93 9.40 8.29 0.49
CA MET A 93 8.16 9.05 0.57
C MET A 93 8.46 10.54 0.63
N ASP A 94 8.09 11.25 -0.44
CA ASP A 94 7.97 12.71 -0.42
C ASP A 94 7.08 13.16 0.76
N GLU A 95 7.38 14.32 1.35
CA GLU A 95 6.61 14.94 2.45
C GLU A 95 5.11 15.03 2.14
N ASP A 96 4.75 15.34 0.88
CA ASP A 96 3.36 15.42 0.42
C ASP A 96 2.64 14.06 0.49
N LYS A 97 3.34 12.97 0.16
CA LYS A 97 2.81 11.61 0.22
C LYS A 97 2.64 11.17 1.68
N LYS A 98 3.60 11.51 2.56
CA LYS A 98 3.48 11.27 4.01
C LYS A 98 2.28 12.00 4.61
N ALA A 99 2.10 13.28 4.28
CA ALA A 99 0.99 14.08 4.78
C ALA A 99 -0.38 13.52 4.33
N LEU A 100 -0.46 13.02 3.09
CA LEU A 100 -1.66 12.36 2.58
C LEU A 100 -1.98 11.07 3.35
N ILE A 101 -0.98 10.22 3.55
CA ILE A 101 -1.09 8.99 4.35
C ILE A 101 -1.55 9.29 5.78
N GLU A 102 -0.94 10.28 6.43
CA GLU A 102 -1.27 10.66 7.80
C GLU A 102 -2.72 11.16 7.91
N LYS A 103 -3.18 11.93 6.92
CA LYS A 103 -4.57 12.39 6.84
C LYS A 103 -5.56 11.24 6.66
N MET A 104 -5.18 10.18 5.93
CA MET A 104 -6.01 8.97 5.79
C MET A 104 -6.05 8.17 7.10
N LYS A 105 -4.91 7.96 7.77
CA LYS A 105 -4.83 7.30 9.09
C LYS A 105 -5.73 8.02 10.12
N ARG A 106 -5.72 9.35 10.15
CA ARG A 106 -6.54 10.17 11.07
C ARG A 106 -8.05 10.13 10.79
N LYS A 107 -8.48 9.87 9.54
CA LYS A 107 -9.90 9.79 9.19
C LYS A 107 -10.55 8.47 9.60
N ASN A 108 -9.81 7.36 9.54
CA ASN A 108 -10.32 6.05 9.99
C ASN A 108 -10.29 5.88 11.51
N GLY A 109 -9.46 6.62 12.24
CA GLY A 109 -9.39 6.58 13.71
C GLY A 109 -10.45 7.41 14.46
N ARG A 110 -11.41 8.05 13.78
CA ARG A 110 -12.43 8.93 14.42
C ARG A 110 -13.86 8.43 14.26
N HIS A 111 -14.09 7.13 14.42
CA HIS A 111 -15.43 6.57 14.45
C HIS A 111 -15.87 6.05 15.83
N ASP A 112 -15.19 6.42 16.93
CA ASP A 112 -15.47 5.87 18.26
C ASP A 112 -15.62 6.86 19.44
N GLU A 113 -15.68 8.19 19.24
CA GLU A 113 -15.73 9.09 20.42
C GLU A 113 -16.71 10.27 20.38
N THR A 114 -17.80 10.20 19.62
CA THR A 114 -18.89 11.18 19.76
C THR A 114 -20.29 10.59 19.62
N ASP A 115 -20.71 9.72 20.53
CA ASP A 115 -22.17 9.49 20.74
C ASP A 115 -22.59 9.10 22.17
N GLY A 116 -21.70 9.17 23.17
CA GLY A 116 -22.02 8.74 24.55
C GLY A 116 -22.47 9.83 25.54
N ALA A 117 -22.38 11.12 25.20
CA ALA A 117 -22.41 12.18 26.21
C ALA A 117 -23.67 13.07 26.19
N LYS A 118 -24.87 12.55 25.88
CA LYS A 118 -26.14 13.25 26.17
C LYS A 118 -27.30 12.30 26.49
N ALA A 119 -27.17 11.49 27.53
CA ALA A 119 -28.33 10.87 28.20
C ALA A 119 -28.04 10.74 29.70
N GLY A 120 -28.29 11.81 30.46
CA GLY A 120 -28.12 11.74 31.91
C GLY A 120 -27.91 13.07 32.61
N LYS A 121 -28.79 14.05 32.41
CA LYS A 121 -29.08 15.00 33.49
C LYS A 121 -30.59 15.11 33.68
N ARG A 122 -30.96 14.75 34.91
CA ARG A 122 -32.23 14.92 35.60
C ARG A 122 -32.79 16.32 35.45
#